data_AF-A0A800ARM3-F1
#
_entry.id   AF-A0A800ARM3-F1
#
_cell.length_a   1.000
_cell.length_b   1.000
_cell.length_c   1.000
_cell.angle_alpha   90.00
_cell.angle_beta   90.00
_cell.angle_gamma   90.00
#
_symmetry.space_group_name_H-M   'P 1'
#
loop_
_entity.id
_entity.type
_entity.pdbx_description
1 polymer ?
#
loop_
_entity_poly.entity_id
_entity_poly.type
_entity_poly.pdbx_seq_one_letter_code
_entity_poly.pdbx_strand_id
1 'polypeptide(L)'
;TINRITLFALLLSLGLLADAAIIVIENIHRHLHEHDAVYKDMDTIMVEATDEIGAPTNIATLAIILTMVPMAFVGGMMGEFMKPIPYNVPVALIASLVIAYIFTPYLARRMLKKPHFHHHKHHFQKEAKLPNECSIEQGDKK
;
A
#
# COMPACT_ATOMS: atom_id res chain seq x y z
N THR A 1 8.25 33.33 -16.48
CA THR A 1 9.63 33.14 -15.97
C THR A 1 9.53 32.27 -14.73
N ILE A 2 10.29 31.18 -14.63
CA ILE A 2 10.28 30.33 -13.42
C ILE A 2 11.09 31.04 -12.32
N ASN A 3 10.50 31.19 -11.14
CA ASN A 3 11.13 31.76 -9.95
C ASN A 3 11.44 30.65 -8.93
N ARG A 4 12.44 30.83 -8.07
CA ARG A 4 12.81 29.85 -7.03
C ARG A 4 11.62 29.50 -6.14
N ILE A 5 10.80 30.49 -5.78
CA ILE A 5 9.57 30.29 -4.98
C ILE A 5 8.59 29.37 -5.71
N THR A 6 8.40 29.53 -7.03
CA THR A 6 7.51 28.66 -7.81
C THR A 6 8.04 27.24 -7.95
N LEU A 7 9.38 27.07 -7.97
CA LEU A 7 10.00 25.74 -7.95
C LEU A 7 9.81 25.04 -6.60
N PHE A 8 9.99 25.75 -5.47
CA PHE A 8 9.70 25.19 -4.15
C PHE A 8 8.23 24.79 -4.00
N ALA A 9 7.31 25.63 -4.46
CA ALA A 9 5.89 25.30 -4.44
C ALA A 9 5.56 24.04 -5.27
N LEU A 10 6.17 23.89 -6.45
CA LEU A 10 6.01 22.70 -7.30
C LEU A 10 6.52 21.43 -6.62
N LEU A 11 7.71 21.48 -6.00
CA LEU A 11 8.29 20.34 -5.30
C LEU A 11 7.44 19.91 -4.11
N LEU A 12 7.00 20.86 -3.28
CA LEU A 12 6.12 20.58 -2.15
C LEU A 12 4.78 19.99 -2.61
N SER A 13 4.20 20.55 -3.67
CA SER A 13 2.94 20.06 -4.24
C SER A 13 3.07 18.63 -4.78
N LEU A 14 4.16 18.31 -5.46
CA LEU A 14 4.39 16.97 -6.00
C LEU A 14 4.67 15.96 -4.88
N GLY A 15 5.43 16.36 -3.84
CA GLY A 15 5.69 15.52 -2.67
C GLY A 15 4.41 15.16 -1.92
N LEU A 16 3.55 16.14 -1.64
CA LEU A 16 2.27 15.90 -0.97
C LEU A 16 1.31 15.05 -1.83
N LEU A 17 1.37 15.18 -3.16
CA LEU A 17 0.51 14.40 -4.05
C LEU A 17 0.95 12.94 -4.14
N ALA A 18 2.26 12.68 -4.24
CA ALA A 18 2.80 11.35 -4.56
C ALA A 18 3.02 10.43 -3.35
N ASP A 19 3.03 10.96 -2.12
CA ASP A 19 3.34 10.24 -0.89
C ASP A 19 2.58 8.91 -0.74
N ALA A 20 1.24 8.95 -0.68
CA ALA A 20 0.42 7.76 -0.53
C ALA A 20 0.54 6.77 -1.71
N ALA A 21 0.73 7.28 -2.93
CA ALA A 21 0.87 6.44 -4.11
C ALA A 21 2.20 5.66 -4.11
N ILE A 22 3.29 6.28 -3.66
CA ILE A 22 4.61 5.64 -3.54
C ILE A 22 4.57 4.50 -2.53
N ILE A 23 3.91 4.69 -1.38
CA ILE A 23 3.78 3.65 -0.36
C ILE A 23 3.03 2.42 -0.91
N VAL A 24 1.91 2.63 -1.61
CA VAL A 24 1.11 1.55 -2.22
C VAL A 24 1.92 0.80 -3.28
N ILE A 25 2.56 1.51 -4.21
CA ILE A 25 3.26 0.87 -5.34
C ILE A 25 4.48 0.07 -4.88
N GLU A 26 5.21 0.56 -3.87
CA GLU A 26 6.35 -0.15 -3.31
C GLU A 26 5.91 -1.45 -2.64
N ASN A 27 4.76 -1.43 -1.95
CA ASN A 27 4.23 -2.65 -1.35
C ASN A 27 3.72 -3.66 -2.38
N ILE A 28 3.06 -3.19 -3.45
CA ILE A 28 2.70 -4.03 -4.59
C ILE A 28 3.95 -4.63 -5.23
N HIS A 29 5.00 -3.82 -5.42
CA HIS A 29 6.25 -4.27 -6.00
C HIS A 29 6.93 -5.36 -5.15
N ARG A 30 6.92 -5.19 -3.81
CA ARG A 30 7.39 -6.20 -2.85
C ARG A 30 6.62 -7.50 -2.99
N HIS A 31 5.28 -7.45 -2.95
CA HIS A 31 4.44 -8.64 -3.07
C HIS A 31 4.61 -9.37 -4.40
N LEU A 32 4.85 -8.65 -5.50
CA LEU A 32 5.11 -9.26 -6.81
C LEU A 32 6.45 -10.03 -6.86
N HIS A 33 7.39 -9.72 -5.96
CA HIS A 33 8.69 -10.39 -5.86
C HIS A 33 8.75 -11.43 -4.72
N GLU A 34 7.65 -11.66 -4.01
CA GLU A 34 7.58 -12.73 -3.02
C GLU A 34 7.42 -14.10 -3.71
N HIS A 35 7.95 -15.16 -3.07
CA HIS A 35 7.95 -16.51 -3.63
C HIS A 35 6.54 -17.07 -3.91
N ASP A 36 5.55 -16.63 -3.13
CA ASP A 36 4.16 -17.07 -3.26
C ASP A 36 3.42 -16.35 -4.40
N ALA A 37 3.99 -15.28 -4.96
CA ALA A 37 3.40 -14.49 -6.05
C ALA A 37 3.21 -15.30 -7.35
N VAL A 38 3.95 -16.41 -7.50
CA VAL A 38 3.87 -17.32 -8.64
C VAL A 38 2.54 -18.07 -8.66
N TYR A 39 1.95 -18.35 -7.49
CA TYR A 39 0.74 -19.17 -7.36
C TYR A 39 -0.55 -18.35 -7.19
N LYS A 40 -0.45 -17.06 -6.86
CA LYS A 40 -1.60 -16.17 -6.65
C LYS A 40 -1.99 -15.45 -7.94
N ASP A 41 -3.27 -15.16 -8.12
CA ASP A 41 -3.71 -14.30 -9.23
C ASP A 41 -3.22 -12.85 -9.04
N MET A 42 -3.08 -12.10 -10.14
CA MET A 42 -2.69 -10.69 -10.06
C MET A 42 -3.67 -9.88 -9.20
N ASP A 43 -4.97 -10.14 -9.31
CA ASP A 43 -5.97 -9.35 -8.57
C ASP A 43 -5.88 -9.63 -7.07
N THR A 44 -5.61 -10.88 -6.69
CA THR A 44 -5.39 -11.26 -5.29
C THR A 44 -4.15 -10.57 -4.71
N ILE A 45 -3.05 -10.54 -5.46
CA ILE A 45 -1.80 -9.89 -5.02
C ILE A 45 -2.03 -8.38 -4.81
N MET A 46 -2.75 -7.73 -5.72
CA MET A 46 -3.04 -6.29 -5.62
C MET A 46 -3.88 -5.96 -4.40
N VAL A 47 -4.89 -6.79 -4.08
CA VAL A 47 -5.75 -6.59 -2.92
C VAL A 47 -4.97 -6.80 -1.62
N GLU A 48 -4.23 -7.91 -1.51
CA GLU A 48 -3.43 -8.22 -0.32
C GLU A 48 -2.37 -7.15 -0.05
N ALA A 49 -1.63 -6.74 -1.09
CA ALA A 49 -0.65 -5.67 -0.98
C ALA A 49 -1.27 -4.32 -0.60
N THR A 50 -2.48 -4.01 -1.07
CA THR A 50 -3.11 -2.73 -0.71
C THR A 50 -3.68 -2.78 0.71
N ASP A 51 -4.19 -3.93 1.15
CA ASP A 51 -4.76 -4.12 2.49
C ASP A 51 -3.69 -4.01 3.59
N GLU A 52 -2.50 -4.57 3.36
CA GLU A 52 -1.39 -4.49 4.32
C GLU A 52 -0.94 -3.05 4.61
N ILE A 53 -0.94 -2.17 3.61
CA ILE A 53 -0.53 -0.76 3.78
C ILE A 53 -1.68 0.16 4.14
N GLY A 54 -2.93 -0.30 4.06
CA GLY A 54 -4.11 0.51 4.34
C GLY A 54 -4.06 1.14 5.73
N ALA A 55 -3.90 0.31 6.76
CA ALA A 55 -3.83 0.75 8.15
C ALA A 55 -2.68 1.74 8.44
N PRO A 56 -1.40 1.46 8.09
CA PRO A 56 -0.31 2.40 8.37
C PRO A 56 -0.46 3.73 7.62
N THR A 57 -0.89 3.72 6.35
CA THR A 57 -1.08 4.96 5.58
C THR A 57 -2.22 5.82 6.14
N ASN A 58 -3.31 5.22 6.60
CA ASN A 58 -4.42 5.94 7.25
C ASN A 58 -3.95 6.64 8.54
N ILE A 59 -3.20 5.93 9.39
CA ILE A 59 -2.67 6.49 10.64
C ILE A 59 -1.68 7.62 10.35
N ALA A 60 -0.79 7.44 9.37
CA ALA A 60 0.16 8.46 8.95
C ALA A 60 -0.56 9.74 8.45
N THR A 61 -1.60 9.57 7.64
CA THR A 61 -2.40 10.69 7.12
C THR A 61 -3.07 11.45 8.26
N LEU A 62 -3.67 10.75 9.21
CA LEU A 62 -4.26 11.36 10.41
C LEU A 62 -3.21 12.08 11.25
N ALA A 63 -2.02 11.51 11.43
CA ALA A 63 -0.94 12.16 12.15
C ALA A 63 -0.54 13.49 11.49
N ILE A 64 -0.41 13.53 10.16
CA ILE A 64 -0.11 14.77 9.43
C ILE A 64 -1.22 15.80 9.63
N ILE A 65 -2.50 15.40 9.53
CA ILE A 65 -3.63 16.30 9.78
C ILE A 65 -3.58 16.86 11.21
N LEU A 66 -3.26 16.03 12.20
CA LEU A 66 -3.11 16.46 13.60
C LEU A 66 -1.96 17.45 13.78
N THR A 67 -0.87 17.34 13.02
CA THR A 67 0.21 18.34 13.06
C THR A 67 -0.24 19.73 12.57
N MET A 68 -1.30 19.80 11.78
CA MET A 68 -1.86 21.07 11.31
C MET A 68 -2.73 21.78 12.36
N VAL A 69 -3.22 21.05 13.38
CA VAL A 69 -4.06 21.59 14.46
C VAL A 69 -3.42 22.80 15.17
N PRO A 70 -2.17 22.77 15.64
CA PRO A 70 -1.55 23.94 16.26
C PRO A 70 -1.45 25.16 15.33
N MET A 71 -1.39 24.96 14.01
CA MET A 71 -1.37 26.09 13.05
C MET A 71 -2.71 26.80 12.93
N ALA A 72 -3.82 26.12 13.23
CA ALA A 72 -5.14 26.76 13.24
C ALA A 72 -5.32 27.76 14.39
N PHE A 73 -4.51 27.66 15.45
CA PHE A 73 -4.54 28.56 16.60
C PHE A 73 -3.60 29.77 16.47
N VAL A 74 -2.92 29.94 15.32
CA VAL A 74 -2.00 31.06 15.10
C VAL A 74 -2.78 32.33 14.75
N GLY A 75 -2.62 33.37 15.57
CA GLY A 75 -3.27 34.67 15.40
C GLY A 75 -2.39 35.79 14.81
N GLY A 76 -2.97 36.99 14.69
CA GLY A 76 -2.28 38.19 14.19
C GLY A 76 -2.17 38.27 12.66
N MET A 77 -1.32 39.16 12.16
CA MET A 77 -1.11 39.32 10.71
C MET A 77 -0.56 38.05 10.05
N MET A 78 0.24 37.26 10.78
CA MET A 78 0.76 35.97 10.28
C MET A 78 -0.33 34.90 10.20
N GLY A 79 -1.33 34.95 11.08
CA GLY A 79 -2.46 34.03 11.06
C GLY A 79 -3.27 34.10 9.77
N GLU A 80 -3.56 35.30 9.24
CA GLU A 80 -4.30 35.47 7.97
C GLU A 80 -3.64 34.75 6.79
N PHE A 81 -2.30 34.75 6.73
CA PHE A 81 -1.56 34.05 5.66
C PHE A 81 -1.53 32.53 5.87
N MET A 82 -1.59 32.05 7.11
CA MET A 82 -1.53 30.61 7.42
C MET A 82 -2.89 29.93 7.46
N LYS A 83 -3.99 30.66 7.67
CA LYS A 83 -5.39 30.15 7.68
C LYS A 83 -5.74 29.14 6.57
N PRO A 84 -5.34 29.31 5.29
CA PRO A 84 -5.73 28.36 4.25
C PRO A 84 -4.98 27.01 4.32
N ILE A 85 -3.82 26.95 4.97
CA ILE A 85 -2.97 25.76 5.03
C ILE A 85 -3.64 24.61 5.80
N PRO A 86 -4.07 24.78 7.07
CA PRO A 86 -4.65 23.70 7.87
C PRO A 86 -6.01 23.21 7.33
N TYR A 87 -6.64 23.95 6.42
CA TYR A 87 -7.86 23.51 5.74
C TYR A 87 -7.56 22.79 4.42
N ASN A 88 -6.71 23.36 3.56
CA ASN A 88 -6.46 22.82 2.22
C ASN A 88 -5.55 21.58 2.25
N VAL A 89 -4.58 21.51 3.16
CA VAL A 89 -3.64 20.37 3.21
C VAL A 89 -4.36 19.06 3.58
N PRO A 90 -5.20 18.98 4.63
CA PRO A 90 -5.97 17.77 4.91
C PRO A 90 -6.88 17.33 3.76
N VAL A 91 -7.53 18.29 3.07
CA VAL A 91 -8.36 17.98 1.90
C VAL A 91 -7.52 17.38 0.78
N ALA A 92 -6.33 17.93 0.52
CA ALA A 92 -5.40 17.40 -0.47
C ALA A 92 -4.87 16.00 -0.10
N LEU A 93 -4.57 15.75 1.17
CA LEU A 93 -4.09 14.45 1.66
C LEU A 93 -5.18 13.37 1.51
N ILE A 94 -6.42 13.66 1.90
CA ILE A 94 -7.55 12.74 1.75
C ILE A 94 -7.79 12.46 0.26
N ALA A 95 -7.75 13.49 -0.60
CA ALA A 95 -7.88 13.31 -2.03
C ALA A 95 -6.77 12.44 -2.63
N SER A 96 -5.50 12.65 -2.23
CA SER A 96 -4.36 11.82 -2.64
C SER A 96 -4.53 10.37 -2.20
N LEU A 97 -4.96 10.15 -0.96
CA LEU A 97 -5.21 8.82 -0.41
C LEU A 97 -6.27 8.04 -1.21
N VAL A 98 -7.38 8.69 -1.58
CA VAL A 98 -8.42 8.10 -2.43
C VAL A 98 -7.87 7.75 -3.82
N ILE A 99 -7.08 8.64 -4.41
CA ILE A 99 -6.43 8.37 -5.70
C ILE A 99 -5.47 7.20 -5.57
N ALA A 100 -4.70 7.12 -4.49
CA ALA A 100 -3.72 6.06 -4.26
C ALA A 100 -4.38 4.67 -4.16
N TYR A 101 -5.54 4.55 -3.49
CA TYR A 101 -6.23 3.26 -3.37
C TYR A 101 -7.03 2.84 -4.59
N ILE A 102 -7.43 3.77 -5.44
CA ILE A 102 -8.21 3.45 -6.65
C ILE A 102 -7.30 3.33 -7.88
N PHE A 103 -6.53 4.38 -8.16
CA PHE A 103 -5.75 4.48 -9.39
C PHE A 103 -4.46 3.67 -9.34
N THR A 104 -3.75 3.65 -8.22
CA THR A 104 -2.46 2.92 -8.13
C THR A 104 -2.62 1.42 -8.38
N PRO A 105 -3.50 0.67 -7.69
CA PRO A 105 -3.64 -0.77 -7.95
C PRO A 105 -4.19 -1.05 -9.36
N TYR A 106 -5.10 -0.21 -9.87
CA TYR A 106 -5.63 -0.33 -11.23
C TYR A 106 -4.53 -0.18 -12.29
N LEU A 107 -3.70 0.86 -12.15
CA LEU A 107 -2.61 1.12 -13.08
C LEU A 107 -1.49 0.08 -12.91
N ALA A 108 -1.23 -0.35 -11.68
CA ALA A 108 -0.25 -1.37 -11.36
C ALA A 108 -0.58 -2.69 -12.06
N ARG A 109 -1.84 -3.15 -11.99
CA ARG A 109 -2.33 -4.34 -12.71
C ARG A 109 -2.07 -4.26 -14.22
N ARG A 110 -2.24 -3.08 -14.82
CA ARG A 110 -2.11 -2.90 -16.27
C ARG A 110 -0.66 -2.76 -16.73
N MET A 111 0.22 -2.20 -15.89
CA MET A 111 1.59 -1.83 -16.27
C MET A 111 2.65 -2.81 -15.74
N LEU A 112 2.47 -3.38 -14.55
CA LEU A 112 3.42 -4.32 -13.97
C LEU A 112 3.23 -5.74 -14.52
N LYS A 113 4.35 -6.40 -14.79
CA LYS A 113 4.42 -7.80 -15.19
C LYS A 113 4.95 -8.63 -14.02
N LYS A 114 4.42 -9.85 -13.87
CA LYS A 114 4.96 -10.82 -12.92
C LYS A 114 6.42 -11.14 -13.28
N PRO A 115 7.35 -11.10 -12.33
CA PRO A 115 8.71 -11.57 -12.55
C PRO A 115 8.68 -13.05 -12.98
N HIS A 116 9.44 -13.43 -14.00
CA HIS A 116 9.66 -14.83 -14.35
C HIS A 116 10.60 -15.45 -13.31
N PHE A 117 10.05 -16.08 -12.27
CA PHE A 117 10.84 -16.90 -11.37
C PHE A 117 11.34 -18.14 -12.11
N HIS A 118 12.65 -18.23 -12.34
CA HIS A 118 13.30 -19.47 -12.76
C HIS A 118 13.09 -20.52 -11.66
N HIS A 119 12.30 -21.53 -11.99
CA HIS A 119 11.84 -22.58 -11.08
C HIS A 119 13.02 -23.49 -10.70
N HIS A 120 13.80 -23.14 -9.67
CA HIS A 120 14.62 -24.14 -8.99
C HIS A 120 13.71 -24.92 -8.04
N LYS A 121 13.25 -26.09 -8.51
CA LYS A 121 12.48 -27.06 -7.72
C LYS A 121 13.27 -27.44 -6.46
N HIS A 122 12.97 -26.82 -5.33
CA HIS A 122 13.32 -27.40 -4.04
C HIS A 122 12.18 -28.31 -3.61
N HIS A 123 12.44 -29.61 -3.76
CA HIS A 123 11.69 -30.68 -3.11
C HIS A 123 11.79 -30.50 -1.59
N PHE A 124 10.78 -29.88 -0.97
CA PHE A 124 10.52 -30.05 0.46
C PHE A 124 9.24 -30.88 0.62
N GLN A 125 9.49 -32.18 0.52
CA GLN A 125 8.90 -33.27 1.29
C GLN A 125 7.75 -32.87 2.23
N LYS A 126 6.54 -33.22 1.80
CA LYS A 126 5.36 -33.41 2.66
C LYS A 126 5.65 -34.57 3.61
N GLU A 127 6.26 -34.29 4.75
CA GLU A 127 6.18 -35.13 5.94
C GLU A 127 5.31 -34.40 6.97
N ALA A 128 4.49 -35.16 7.70
CA ALA A 128 3.55 -34.69 8.74
C ALA A 128 2.20 -34.13 8.28
N LYS A 129 1.34 -34.98 7.66
CA LYS A 129 -0.03 -35.21 8.17
C LYS A 129 -0.77 -36.38 7.51
N LEU A 130 -0.55 -37.60 8.01
CA LEU A 130 -1.59 -38.64 8.07
C LEU A 130 -1.46 -39.33 9.43
N PRO A 131 -2.53 -39.33 10.23
CA PRO A 131 -3.21 -40.60 10.43
C PRO A 131 -4.72 -40.42 10.30
N ASN A 132 -5.30 -41.01 9.26
CA ASN A 132 -6.74 -41.21 9.17
C ASN A 132 -7.09 -42.57 9.80
N GLU A 133 -8.08 -42.50 10.67
CA GLU A 133 -9.22 -43.43 10.73
C GLU A 133 -8.95 -44.89 11.09
N CYS A 134 -9.22 -45.14 12.38
CA CYS A 134 -9.89 -46.32 12.88
C CYS A 134 -11.15 -46.66 12.05
N SER A 135 -11.22 -47.85 11.45
CA SER A 135 -12.38 -48.76 11.46
C SER A 135 -12.11 -50.05 10.66
N ILE A 136 -12.02 -51.17 11.39
CA ILE A 136 -12.80 -52.39 11.22
C ILE A 136 -13.21 -52.78 9.78
N GLU A 137 -12.63 -53.85 9.22
CA GLU A 137 -13.32 -55.10 8.83
C GLU A 137 -12.42 -56.06 8.05
N GLN A 138 -12.75 -57.36 8.18
CA GLN A 138 -12.24 -58.55 7.47
C GLN A 138 -10.81 -59.00 7.83
N GLY A 139 -10.58 -60.11 8.54
CA GLY A 139 -11.37 -61.34 8.62
C GLY A 139 -11.05 -62.25 7.43
N ASP A 140 -10.57 -63.46 7.74
CA ASP A 140 -10.46 -64.63 6.86
C ASP A 140 -9.27 -64.69 5.88
N LYS A 141 -8.24 -65.50 6.19
CA LYS A 141 -8.02 -66.81 5.54
C LYS A 141 -6.69 -67.45 5.96
N LYS A 142 -6.84 -68.64 6.58
CA LYS A 142 -5.97 -69.84 6.63
C LYS A 142 -4.46 -69.69 6.80
#